data_AF-A0A0F3GZ06-F1
#
_entry.id   AF-A0A0F3GZ06-F1
#
_cell.length_a   1.000
_cell.length_b   1.000
_cell.length_c   1.000
_cell.angle_alpha   90.00
_cell.angle_beta   90.00
_cell.angle_gamma   90.00
#
_symmetry.space_group_name_H-M   'P 1'
#
loop_
_entity.id
_entity.type
_entity.pdbx_description
1 polymer ?
#
loop_
_entity_poly.entity_id
_entity_poly.type
_entity_poly.pdbx_seq_one_letter_code
_entity_poly.pdbx_strand_id
1 'polypeptide(L)'
;RYFVASGNTILASDKARIHEKVKKITGMDPAALKDYYRQLRKSGNETHGRGAGLGLVEIQRKASVPLQYSINDINETTAFFSLKAELWEM
;
A
#
# COMPACT_ATOMS: atom_id res chain seq x y z
N ARG A 1 4.96 -12.57 17.48
CA ARG A 1 4.22 -11.77 16.45
C ARG A 1 4.76 -10.35 16.33
N TYR A 2 5.27 -9.97 15.16
CA TYR A 2 5.77 -8.62 14.86
C TYR A 2 4.87 -7.89 13.86
N PHE A 3 4.86 -6.56 13.93
CA PHE A 3 4.25 -5.72 12.91
C PHE A 3 5.16 -4.54 12.60
N VAL A 4 5.00 -4.01 11.40
CA VAL A 4 5.59 -2.73 10.99
C VAL A 4 4.46 -1.79 10.66
N ALA A 5 4.51 -0.58 11.22
CA ALA A 5 3.56 0.48 10.91
C ALA A 5 4.31 1.72 10.43
N SER A 6 3.70 2.44 9.49
CA SER A 6 4.20 3.72 8.99
C SER A 6 3.02 4.63 8.67
N GLY A 7 3.30 5.93 8.58
CA GLY A 7 2.30 6.89 8.15
C GLY A 7 2.93 8.20 7.74
N ASN A 8 2.21 8.93 6.91
CA ASN A 8 2.62 10.24 6.40
C ASN A 8 1.40 11.08 6.05
N THR A 9 1.60 12.39 6.04
CA THR A 9 0.60 13.32 5.51
C THR A 9 0.50 13.18 4.00
N ILE A 10 -0.72 13.26 3.49
CA ILE A 10 -1.07 13.23 2.08
C ILE A 10 -2.00 14.41 1.78
N LEU A 11 -2.15 14.75 0.49
CA LEU A 11 -3.19 15.69 0.07
C LEU A 11 -4.56 15.03 0.19
N ALA A 12 -5.58 15.80 0.60
CA ALA A 12 -6.96 15.33 0.66
C ALA A 12 -7.46 14.86 -0.72
N SER A 13 -6.94 15.43 -1.81
CA SER A 13 -7.23 15.02 -3.19
C SER A 13 -6.66 13.63 -3.55
N ASP A 14 -5.66 13.14 -2.83
CA ASP A 14 -5.06 11.82 -3.08
C ASP A 14 -5.78 10.68 -2.38
N LYS A 15 -6.73 10.96 -1.46
CA LYS A 15 -7.40 9.96 -0.61
C LYS A 15 -8.05 8.84 -1.42
N ALA A 16 -8.87 9.18 -2.42
CA ALA A 16 -9.59 8.21 -3.23
C ALA A 16 -8.62 7.31 -4.01
N ARG A 17 -7.62 7.91 -4.65
CA ARG A 17 -6.59 7.19 -5.41
C ARG A 17 -5.79 6.23 -4.54
N ILE A 18 -5.41 6.65 -3.34
CA ILE A 18 -4.68 5.79 -2.38
C ILE A 18 -5.58 4.67 -1.87
N HIS A 19 -6.83 4.98 -1.50
CA HIS A 19 -7.82 4.00 -1.06
C HIS A 19 -8.03 2.89 -2.10
N GLU A 20 -8.29 3.26 -3.36
CA GLU A 20 -8.47 2.30 -4.46
C GLU A 20 -7.22 1.44 -4.66
N LYS A 21 -6.04 2.04 -4.58
CA LYS A 21 -4.77 1.33 -4.76
C LYS A 21 -4.54 0.31 -3.64
N VAL A 22 -4.75 0.69 -2.38
CA VAL A 22 -4.59 -0.23 -1.24
C VAL A 22 -5.65 -1.32 -1.30
N LYS A 23 -6.93 -0.97 -1.54
CA LYS A 23 -8.04 -1.93 -1.66
C LYS A 23 -7.81 -2.96 -2.77
N LYS A 24 -7.30 -2.51 -3.93
CA LYS A 24 -6.93 -3.41 -5.03
C LYS A 24 -5.86 -4.40 -4.61
N ILE A 25 -4.82 -3.94 -3.90
CA ILE A 25 -3.69 -4.78 -3.48
C ILE A 25 -4.12 -5.76 -2.38
N THR A 26 -4.85 -5.31 -1.37
CA THR A 26 -5.28 -6.15 -0.24
C THR A 26 -6.34 -7.18 -0.63
N GLY A 27 -7.06 -6.96 -1.73
CA GLY A 27 -8.03 -7.91 -2.28
C GLY A 27 -7.46 -8.96 -3.24
N MET A 28 -6.17 -8.92 -3.56
CA MET A 28 -5.53 -9.91 -4.44
C MET A 28 -5.09 -11.15 -3.68
N ASP A 29 -5.23 -12.31 -4.31
CA ASP A 29 -4.62 -13.55 -3.83
C ASP A 29 -3.09 -13.57 -4.10
N PRO A 30 -2.34 -14.52 -3.52
CA PRO A 30 -0.88 -14.59 -3.70
C PRO A 30 -0.40 -14.75 -5.15
N ALA A 31 -1.18 -15.42 -6.02
CA ALA A 31 -0.83 -15.59 -7.43
C ALA A 31 -1.02 -14.27 -8.18
N ALA A 32 -2.16 -13.61 -7.98
CA ALA A 32 -2.48 -12.30 -8.53
C ALA A 32 -1.47 -11.24 -8.08
N LEU A 33 -1.05 -11.23 -6.81
CA LEU A 33 -0.01 -10.33 -6.29
C LEU A 33 1.34 -10.54 -6.99
N LYS A 34 1.73 -11.79 -7.24
CA LYS A 34 2.98 -12.13 -7.92
C LYS A 34 2.98 -11.64 -9.37
N ASP A 35 1.88 -11.84 -10.08
CA ASP A 35 1.77 -11.41 -11.47
C ASP A 35 1.63 -9.90 -11.59
N TYR A 36 0.88 -9.26 -10.69
CA TYR A 36 0.79 -7.81 -10.62
C TYR A 36 2.15 -7.17 -10.32
N TYR A 37 2.93 -7.72 -9.38
CA TYR A 37 4.30 -7.26 -9.10
C TYR A 37 5.20 -7.36 -10.35
N ARG A 38 5.13 -8.47 -11.09
CA ARG A 38 5.90 -8.67 -12.33
C ARG A 38 5.50 -7.66 -13.40
N GLN A 39 4.21 -7.41 -13.59
CA GLN A 39 3.70 -6.43 -14.54
C GLN A 39 4.18 -5.02 -14.19
N LEU A 40 4.05 -4.60 -12.92
CA LEU A 40 4.53 -3.30 -12.46
C LEU A 40 6.03 -3.13 -12.70
N ARG A 41 6.84 -4.16 -12.37
CA ARG A 41 8.29 -4.14 -12.59
C ARG A 41 8.67 -4.03 -14.07
N LYS A 42 7.94 -4.72 -14.97
CA LYS A 42 8.17 -4.64 -16.42
C LYS A 42 7.75 -3.30 -17.02
N SER A 43 6.67 -2.71 -16.51
CA SER A 43 6.11 -1.49 -17.09
C SER A 43 6.94 -0.23 -16.88
N GLY A 44 7.82 -0.20 -15.85
CA GLY A 44 8.54 1.02 -15.47
C GLY A 44 7.64 2.16 -14.93
N ASN A 45 6.31 2.03 -14.99
CA ASN A 45 5.35 3.07 -14.63
C ASN A 45 5.41 3.52 -13.17
N GLU A 46 6.07 2.76 -12.28
CA GLU A 46 6.19 3.06 -10.86
C GLU A 46 7.66 3.09 -10.38
N THR A 47 8.64 3.10 -11.30
CA THR A 47 10.08 3.09 -10.94
C THR A 47 10.65 4.49 -10.71
N HIS A 48 9.92 5.56 -11.04
CA HIS A 48 10.33 6.95 -10.83
C HIS A 48 9.36 7.69 -9.88
N GLY A 49 9.58 7.52 -8.58
CA GLY A 49 9.62 8.65 -7.65
C GLY A 49 8.34 9.22 -7.02
N ARG A 50 7.10 8.84 -7.40
CA ARG A 50 5.90 9.42 -6.72
C ARG A 50 4.72 8.47 -6.49
N GLY A 51 4.82 7.20 -6.85
CA GLY A 51 3.72 6.23 -6.72
C GLY A 51 4.05 5.12 -5.75
N ALA A 52 3.23 4.94 -4.71
CA ALA A 52 3.27 3.80 -3.79
C ALA A 52 2.83 2.48 -4.47
N GLY A 53 3.36 2.14 -5.65
CA GLY A 53 2.96 0.96 -6.43
C GLY A 53 3.70 -0.28 -6.01
N LEU A 54 4.97 -0.37 -6.43
CA LEU A 54 5.76 -1.59 -6.27
C LEU A 54 5.98 -1.93 -4.78
N GLY A 55 6.21 -0.91 -3.95
CA GLY A 55 6.43 -1.07 -2.52
C GLY A 55 5.22 -1.64 -1.78
N LEU A 56 4.00 -1.13 -2.03
CA LEU A 56 2.80 -1.66 -1.35
C LEU A 56 2.52 -3.12 -1.72
N VAL A 57 2.73 -3.49 -2.99
CA VAL A 57 2.57 -4.89 -3.43
C VAL A 57 3.61 -5.78 -2.74
N GLU A 58 4.85 -5.31 -2.61
CA GLU A 58 5.88 -6.07 -1.91
C GLU A 58 5.59 -6.24 -0.42
N ILE A 59 5.12 -5.18 0.24
CA ILE A 59 4.72 -5.24 1.64
C ILE A 59 3.55 -6.21 1.83
N GLN A 60 2.51 -6.15 0.98
CA GLN A 60 1.37 -7.08 1.06
C GLN A 60 1.81 -8.54 0.86
N ARG A 61 2.78 -8.81 -0.02
CA ARG A 61 3.32 -10.17 -0.23
C ARG A 61 4.10 -10.71 0.97
N LYS A 62 4.69 -9.82 1.78
CA LYS A 62 5.45 -10.17 3.00
C LYS A 62 4.56 -10.22 4.24
N ALA A 63 3.39 -9.59 4.20
CA ALA A 63 2.44 -9.59 5.30
C ALA A 63 1.78 -10.97 5.46
N SER A 64 1.53 -11.36 6.71
CA SER A 64 0.85 -12.62 7.04
C SER A 64 -0.67 -12.54 6.90
N VAL A 65 -1.21 -11.32 6.87
CA VAL A 65 -2.63 -11.01 6.66
C VAL A 65 -2.74 -9.79 5.72
N PRO A 66 -3.94 -9.52 5.16
CA PRO A 66 -4.19 -8.29 4.40
C PRO A 66 -3.75 -7.04 5.18
N LEU A 67 -3.14 -6.07 4.48
CA LEU A 67 -2.68 -4.83 5.11
C LEU A 67 -3.83 -4.07 5.74
N GLN A 68 -3.61 -3.58 6.95
CA GLN A 68 -4.52 -2.67 7.65
C GLN A 68 -4.08 -1.24 7.34
N TYR A 69 -5.01 -0.34 7.03
CA TYR A 69 -4.68 1.06 6.78
C TYR A 69 -5.81 1.98 7.23
N SER A 70 -5.48 3.25 7.43
CA SER A 70 -6.45 4.31 7.68
C SER A 70 -6.07 5.60 6.95
N ILE A 71 -7.07 6.40 6.63
CA ILE A 71 -6.91 7.74 6.08
C ILE A 71 -7.82 8.65 6.91
N ASN A 72 -7.23 9.52 7.72
CA ASN A 72 -7.97 10.41 8.61
C ASN A 72 -7.73 11.86 8.19
N ASP A 73 -8.80 12.63 8.04
CA ASP A 73 -8.67 14.04 7.68
C ASP A 73 -7.99 14.82 8.81
N ILE A 74 -7.01 15.65 8.44
CA ILE A 74 -6.37 16.60 9.36
C ILE A 74 -7.04 17.97 9.19
N ASN A 75 -7.26 18.38 7.94
CA ASN A 75 -7.98 19.59 7.56
C ASN A 75 -8.54 19.44 6.12
N GLU A 76 -9.06 20.52 5.54
CA GLU A 76 -9.68 20.53 4.21
C GLU A 76 -8.73 20.12 3.06
N THR A 77 -7.42 20.31 3.24
CA THR A 77 -6.41 20.11 2.20
C THR A 77 -5.49 18.91 2.43
N THR A 78 -5.40 18.42 3.67
CA THR A 78 -4.50 17.31 4.04
C THR A 78 -5.16 16.27 4.92
N ALA A 79 -4.66 15.03 4.77
CA ALA A 79 -5.06 13.88 5.57
C ALA A 79 -3.83 13.10 6.04
N PHE A 80 -3.97 12.33 7.10
CA PHE A 80 -2.95 11.40 7.57
C PHE A 80 -3.26 10.00 7.05
N PHE A 81 -2.36 9.45 6.23
CA PHE A 81 -2.39 8.05 5.82
C PHE A 81 -1.52 7.22 6.75
N SER A 82 -2.02 6.09 7.22
CA SER A 82 -1.23 5.10 7.96
C SER A 82 -1.48 3.69 7.46
N LEU A 83 -0.44 2.86 7.56
CA LEU A 83 -0.42 1.46 7.14
C LEU A 83 0.18 0.61 8.27
N LYS A 84 -0.34 -0.60 8.44
CA LYS A 84 0.19 -1.63 9.34
C LYS A 84 0.26 -2.97 8.60
N ALA A 85 1.44 -3.57 8.62
CA ALA A 85 1.71 -4.90 8.10
C ALA A 85 2.07 -5.84 9.26
N GLU A 86 1.35 -6.93 9.42
CA GLU A 86 1.71 -7.99 10.36
C GLU A 86 2.63 -8.99 9.66
N LEU A 87 3.72 -9.39 10.31
CA LEU A 87 4.72 -10.28 9.75
C LEU A 87 4.59 -11.68 10.39
N TRP A 88 5.04 -12.70 9.66
CA TRP A 88 5.28 -14.03 10.22
C TRP A 88 6.35 -13.94 11.33
N GLU A 89 6.35 -14.89 12.27
CA GLU A 89 7.53 -15.05 13.14
C GLU A 89 8.73 -15.38 12.25
N MET A 90 9.79 -14.59 12.40
CA MET A 90 11.05 -14.77 11.65
C MET A 90 11.85 -15.92 12.23
#